data_AF-A0A4U0MYD2-F1
#
_entry.id   AF-A0A4U0MYD2-F1
#
_cell.length_a   1.000
_cell.length_b   1.000
_cell.length_c   1.000
_cell.angle_alpha   90.00
_cell.angle_beta   90.00
_cell.angle_gamma   90.00
#
_symmetry.space_group_name_H-M   'P 1'
#
loop_
_entity.id
_entity.type
_entity.pdbx_description
1 polymer ?
#
loop_
_entity_poly.entity_id
_entity_poly.type
_entity_poly.pdbx_seq_one_letter_code
_entity_poly.pdbx_strand_id
1 'polypeptide(L)'
;MQRPKTAVATALAGLALAGSLLSAAAPANAAESGGGPAASPSKQTSDHQRHAQGKGEGKGKGKGKGICARVPRLEKRIDRALARLNGGVHTRGSIARMEQRVKNARAKDHDEVATFLQDRLTRRKQLKPGLTRQRGDLKAVAEWCSTRDNSKAGDGS
;
A
#
# COMPACT_ATOMS: atom_id res chain seq x y z
N MET A 1 -2.99 -58.54 2.06
CA MET A 1 -2.94 -58.08 0.65
C MET A 1 -1.90 -56.99 0.51
N GLN A 2 -1.07 -57.12 -0.52
CA GLN A 2 0.20 -56.40 -0.72
C GLN A 2 -0.01 -54.94 -1.12
N ARG A 3 0.86 -54.06 -0.61
CA ARG A 3 1.06 -52.69 -1.08
C ARG A 3 1.93 -52.71 -2.34
N PRO A 4 1.56 -52.02 -3.43
CA PRO A 4 2.55 -51.67 -4.44
C PRO A 4 3.29 -50.38 -4.05
N LYS A 5 4.61 -50.50 -3.94
CA LYS A 5 5.57 -49.40 -4.06
C LYS A 5 5.86 -49.23 -5.54
N THR A 6 5.87 -48.00 -6.05
CA THR A 6 6.49 -47.67 -7.34
C THR A 6 7.42 -46.48 -7.18
N ALA A 7 8.54 -46.61 -7.86
CA ALA A 7 9.79 -45.90 -7.64
C ALA A 7 9.94 -44.64 -8.51
N VAL A 8 10.94 -43.86 -8.10
CA VAL A 8 11.53 -42.66 -8.72
C VAL A 8 12.13 -42.96 -10.10
N ALA A 9 12.04 -41.99 -11.04
CA ALA A 9 13.06 -41.78 -12.06
C ALA A 9 13.08 -40.33 -12.56
N THR A 10 14.29 -39.76 -12.56
CA THR A 10 14.72 -38.41 -12.97
C THR A 10 14.85 -38.25 -14.49
N ALA A 11 14.71 -37.03 -15.00
CA ALA A 11 15.37 -36.61 -16.24
C ALA A 11 15.73 -35.10 -16.20
N LEU A 12 17.04 -34.84 -16.15
CA LEU A 12 17.68 -33.56 -16.47
C LEU A 12 17.93 -33.50 -17.98
N ALA A 13 17.48 -32.44 -18.63
CA ALA A 13 17.96 -31.93 -19.92
C ALA A 13 17.58 -30.44 -19.95
N GLY A 14 18.40 -29.45 -20.28
CA GLY A 14 19.63 -29.39 -21.06
C GLY A 14 19.55 -28.05 -21.80
N LEU A 15 20.59 -27.22 -21.68
CA LEU A 15 20.64 -25.85 -22.20
C LEU A 15 20.43 -25.77 -23.73
N ALA A 16 19.74 -24.71 -24.18
CA ALA A 16 20.00 -24.10 -25.48
C ALA A 16 20.10 -22.57 -25.33
N LEU A 17 21.34 -22.07 -25.39
CA LEU A 17 21.62 -20.68 -25.71
C LEU A 17 21.31 -20.46 -27.20
N ALA A 18 20.40 -19.54 -27.51
CA ALA A 18 20.34 -18.92 -28.83
C ALA A 18 19.99 -17.43 -28.63
N GLY A 19 21.03 -16.59 -28.66
CA GLY A 19 20.88 -15.15 -28.80
C GLY A 19 20.55 -14.80 -30.24
N SER A 20 19.64 -13.86 -30.44
CA SER A 20 19.43 -13.17 -31.72
C SER A 20 18.80 -11.80 -31.47
N LEU A 21 19.67 -10.79 -31.55
CA LEU A 21 19.49 -9.48 -32.19
C LEU A 21 18.27 -8.60 -31.81
N LEU A 22 18.66 -7.50 -31.15
CA LEU A 22 18.03 -6.19 -31.05
C LEU A 22 17.13 -5.82 -32.27
N SER A 23 15.84 -5.64 -32.03
CA SER A 23 14.97 -4.82 -32.88
C SER A 23 14.26 -3.79 -32.02
N ALA A 24 14.76 -2.56 -32.09
CA ALA A 24 14.09 -1.37 -31.58
C ALA A 24 12.94 -1.01 -32.54
N ALA A 25 11.72 -1.43 -32.20
CA ALA A 25 10.52 -0.93 -32.84
C ALA A 25 9.92 0.18 -31.96
N ALA A 26 9.93 1.41 -32.47
CA ALA A 26 9.26 2.56 -31.88
C ALA A 26 7.74 2.33 -31.81
N PRO A 27 7.03 2.84 -30.78
CA PRO A 27 5.58 2.84 -30.79
C PRO A 27 5.08 3.90 -31.78
N ALA A 28 4.72 3.47 -32.99
CA ALA A 28 3.79 4.21 -33.82
C ALA A 28 2.43 4.21 -33.12
N ASN A 29 2.01 5.35 -32.61
CA ASN A 29 0.63 5.55 -32.17
C ASN A 29 -0.22 5.64 -33.45
N ALA A 30 -0.85 4.52 -33.82
CA ALA A 30 -1.89 4.51 -34.82
C ALA A 30 -3.13 5.19 -34.24
N ALA A 31 -3.43 6.37 -34.78
CA ALA A 31 -4.73 7.00 -34.69
C ALA A 31 -5.72 6.16 -35.52
N GLU A 32 -6.61 5.42 -34.85
CA GLU A 32 -7.81 4.89 -35.50
C GLU A 32 -8.94 5.91 -35.35
N SER A 33 -9.15 6.65 -36.44
CA SER A 33 -10.43 7.30 -36.73
C SER A 33 -11.36 6.29 -37.39
N GLY A 34 -12.41 5.88 -36.66
CA GLY A 34 -13.57 5.18 -37.21
C GLY A 34 -14.82 5.63 -36.47
N GLY A 35 -15.65 6.47 -37.11
CA GLY A 35 -16.96 6.91 -36.60
C GLY A 35 -18.02 5.81 -36.76
N GLY A 36 -19.17 5.81 -36.08
CA GLY A 36 -19.82 6.62 -35.04
C GLY A 36 -20.90 5.72 -34.36
N PRO A 37 -21.98 6.20 -33.69
CA PRO A 37 -22.57 7.55 -33.72
C PRO A 37 -22.88 8.19 -32.34
N ALA A 38 -23.31 9.46 -32.41
CA ALA A 38 -24.14 10.22 -31.46
C ALA A 38 -23.54 10.59 -30.08
N ALA A 39 -22.84 11.73 -30.04
CA ALA A 39 -22.51 12.45 -28.82
C ALA A 39 -23.76 13.11 -28.20
N SER A 40 -24.09 12.73 -26.97
CA SER A 40 -24.71 13.66 -26.02
C SER A 40 -23.59 14.44 -25.33
N PRO A 41 -23.57 15.79 -25.32
CA PRO A 41 -22.55 16.54 -24.61
C PRO A 41 -22.87 16.52 -23.10
N SER A 42 -22.54 15.42 -22.43
CA SER A 42 -22.44 15.41 -20.97
C SER A 42 -21.23 16.27 -20.62
N LYS A 43 -21.49 17.51 -20.18
CA LYS A 43 -20.49 18.43 -19.63
C LYS A 43 -19.65 17.68 -18.60
N GLN A 44 -18.44 17.29 -18.99
CA GLN A 44 -17.40 16.88 -18.07
C GLN A 44 -17.01 18.12 -17.27
N THR A 45 -17.66 18.31 -16.13
CA THR A 45 -17.16 19.20 -15.10
C THR A 45 -15.87 18.58 -14.58
N SER A 46 -14.75 19.11 -15.07
CA SER A 46 -13.40 18.90 -14.57
C SER A 46 -13.27 19.41 -13.12
N ASP A 47 -13.96 18.75 -12.19
CA ASP A 47 -14.02 19.12 -10.77
C ASP A 47 -13.31 18.09 -9.88
N HIS A 48 -12.24 17.48 -10.36
CA HIS A 48 -11.36 16.62 -9.54
C HIS A 48 -9.95 17.18 -9.36
N GLN A 49 -9.75 18.46 -9.68
CA GLN A 49 -8.48 19.16 -9.46
C GLN A 49 -8.61 20.35 -8.51
N ARG A 50 -9.38 20.26 -7.41
CA ARG A 50 -9.29 21.23 -6.31
C ARG A 50 -9.53 20.58 -4.96
N HIS A 51 -8.49 19.98 -4.38
CA HIS A 51 -8.40 19.82 -2.93
C HIS A 51 -7.17 20.55 -2.38
N ALA A 52 -7.46 21.81 -2.02
CA ALA A 52 -6.91 22.54 -0.89
C ALA A 52 -5.40 22.89 -0.91
N GLN A 53 -5.07 23.90 -1.72
CA GLN A 53 -4.23 24.99 -1.20
C GLN A 53 -5.04 25.73 -0.12
N GLY A 54 -4.96 25.25 1.11
CA GLY A 54 -5.30 26.07 2.27
C GLY A 54 -4.16 27.05 2.51
N LYS A 55 -4.29 28.29 2.02
CA LYS A 55 -3.62 29.45 2.60
C LYS A 55 -4.17 29.61 4.02
N GLY A 56 -3.55 28.92 4.97
CA GLY A 56 -3.59 29.27 6.38
C GLY A 56 -2.26 29.92 6.71
N GLU A 57 -2.25 31.24 6.81
CA GLU A 57 -1.18 32.03 7.42
C GLU A 57 -1.10 31.68 8.91
N GLY A 58 -0.47 30.55 9.20
CA GLY A 58 0.00 30.17 10.52
C GLY A 58 1.52 30.29 10.53
N LYS A 59 2.00 31.38 11.11
CA LYS A 59 3.40 31.72 11.36
C LYS A 59 4.05 30.61 12.21
N GLY A 60 4.62 29.61 11.57
CA GLY A 60 5.41 28.54 12.20
C GLY A 60 6.74 28.41 11.46
N LYS A 61 7.81 28.90 12.09
CA LYS A 61 9.18 28.91 11.56
C LYS A 61 9.65 27.48 11.26
N GLY A 62 10.26 27.26 10.07
CA GLY A 62 10.97 26.01 9.73
C GLY A 62 10.34 25.10 8.66
N LYS A 63 9.82 25.60 7.53
CA LYS A 63 9.35 24.75 6.42
C LYS A 63 10.52 24.26 5.54
N GLY A 64 11.40 23.42 6.07
CA GLY A 64 12.38 22.68 5.27
C GLY A 64 11.75 21.46 4.59
N LYS A 65 12.15 21.15 3.35
CA LYS A 65 11.87 19.88 2.64
C LYS A 65 12.59 18.68 3.30
N GLY A 66 12.52 18.56 4.63
CA GLY A 66 13.28 17.60 5.43
C GLY A 66 12.45 16.43 5.92
N ILE A 67 13.11 15.43 6.50
CA ILE A 67 12.44 14.35 7.22
C ILE A 67 11.75 14.87 8.48
N CYS A 68 12.40 15.77 9.24
CA CYS A 68 11.89 16.31 10.51
C CYS A 68 10.52 17.00 10.38
N ALA A 69 10.30 17.81 9.34
CA ALA A 69 9.00 18.44 9.09
C ALA A 69 7.87 17.43 8.77
N ARG A 70 8.23 16.21 8.33
CA ARG A 70 7.26 15.15 7.96
C ARG A 70 6.98 14.18 9.11
N VAL A 71 7.90 14.03 10.06
CA VAL A 71 7.80 13.05 11.15
C VAL A 71 6.45 13.10 11.87
N PRO A 72 5.96 14.27 12.35
CA PRO A 72 4.68 14.31 13.09
C PRO A 72 3.48 13.85 12.24
N ARG A 73 3.53 14.07 10.92
CA ARG A 73 2.47 13.62 10.01
C ARG A 73 2.55 12.12 9.76
N LEU A 74 3.75 11.54 9.72
CA LEU A 74 3.97 10.11 9.55
C LEU A 74 3.53 9.34 10.80
N GLU A 75 3.88 9.80 11.99
CA GLU A 75 3.43 9.22 13.27
C GLU A 75 1.89 9.17 13.33
N LYS A 76 1.23 10.31 13.08
CA LYS A 76 -0.25 10.37 13.02
C LYS A 76 -0.86 9.46 11.96
N ARG A 77 -0.16 9.14 10.88
CA ARG A 77 -0.65 8.20 9.85
C ARG A 77 -0.54 6.76 10.36
N ILE A 78 0.59 6.40 10.97
CA ILE A 78 0.81 5.07 11.53
C ILE A 78 -0.14 4.81 12.70
N ASP A 79 -0.31 5.76 13.61
CA ASP A 79 -1.23 5.62 14.75
C ASP A 79 -2.67 5.41 14.28
N ARG A 80 -3.13 6.16 13.27
CA ARG A 80 -4.47 5.95 12.68
C ARG A 80 -4.59 4.60 11.97
N ALA A 81 -3.53 4.10 11.35
CA ALA A 81 -3.52 2.78 10.73
C ALA A 81 -3.63 1.68 11.79
N LEU A 82 -2.83 1.76 12.86
CA LEU A 82 -2.87 0.84 14.00
C LEU A 82 -4.22 0.88 14.71
N ALA A 83 -4.76 2.06 15.00
CA ALA A 83 -6.08 2.22 15.62
C ALA A 83 -7.18 1.58 14.76
N ARG A 84 -7.13 1.74 13.43
CA ARG A 84 -8.09 1.09 12.53
C ARG A 84 -7.95 -0.44 12.54
N LEU A 85 -6.73 -0.96 12.50
CA LEU A 85 -6.47 -2.40 12.51
C LEU A 85 -6.94 -3.05 13.83
N ASN A 86 -6.72 -2.36 14.96
CA ASN A 86 -7.10 -2.79 16.30
C ASN A 86 -8.55 -2.45 16.67
N GLY A 87 -9.32 -1.82 15.78
CA GLY A 87 -10.73 -1.50 16.03
C GLY A 87 -11.60 -2.75 16.21
N GLY A 88 -12.81 -2.55 16.73
CA GLY A 88 -13.77 -3.63 16.94
C GLY A 88 -14.41 -4.16 15.65
N VAL A 89 -15.40 -5.04 15.81
CA VAL A 89 -16.13 -5.68 14.70
C VAL A 89 -16.92 -4.71 13.82
N HIS A 90 -17.27 -3.54 14.33
CA HIS A 90 -17.96 -2.48 13.58
C HIS A 90 -17.00 -1.53 12.85
N THR A 91 -15.70 -1.58 13.16
CA THR A 91 -14.71 -0.69 12.53
C THR A 91 -14.33 -1.20 11.14
N ARG A 92 -14.54 -0.37 10.11
CA ARG A 92 -14.11 -0.70 8.75
C ARG A 92 -12.59 -0.85 8.69
N GLY A 93 -12.14 -2.01 8.24
CA GLY A 93 -10.70 -2.29 8.07
C GLY A 93 -10.03 -2.94 9.27
N SER A 94 -10.74 -3.15 10.38
CA SER A 94 -10.19 -3.87 11.52
C SER A 94 -9.97 -5.35 11.22
N ILE A 95 -9.12 -5.96 12.06
CA ILE A 95 -8.88 -7.41 12.07
C ILE A 95 -10.15 -8.12 12.56
N ALA A 96 -10.72 -7.66 13.68
CA ALA A 96 -11.92 -8.25 14.27
C ALA A 96 -13.12 -8.30 13.30
N ARG A 97 -13.37 -7.22 12.54
CA ARG A 97 -14.42 -7.21 11.52
C ARG A 97 -14.15 -8.23 10.42
N MET A 98 -12.89 -8.39 10.01
CA MET A 98 -12.54 -9.34 8.95
C MET A 98 -12.69 -10.79 9.43
N GLU A 99 -12.29 -11.08 10.67
CA GLU A 99 -12.52 -12.39 11.30
C GLU A 99 -14.00 -12.73 11.34
N GLN A 100 -14.86 -11.79 11.74
CA GLN A 100 -16.31 -12.00 11.71
C GLN A 100 -16.83 -12.27 10.29
N ARG A 101 -16.31 -11.57 9.27
CA ARG A 101 -16.72 -11.80 7.87
C ARG A 101 -16.29 -13.17 7.36
N VAL A 102 -15.11 -13.66 7.74
CA VAL A 102 -14.68 -15.03 7.43
C VAL A 102 -15.62 -16.04 8.08
N LYS A 103 -15.92 -15.88 9.37
CA LYS A 103 -16.86 -16.75 10.10
C LYS A 103 -18.23 -16.77 9.43
N ASN A 104 -18.77 -15.59 9.08
CA ASN A 104 -20.07 -15.47 8.42
C ASN A 104 -20.10 -16.09 7.01
N ALA A 105 -18.99 -16.07 6.26
CA ALA A 105 -18.92 -16.70 4.95
C ALA A 105 -18.91 -18.23 5.06
N ARG A 106 -18.12 -18.77 6.01
CA ARG A 106 -18.08 -20.22 6.30
C ARG A 106 -19.41 -20.73 6.82
N ALA A 107 -20.10 -19.97 7.67
CA ALA A 107 -21.42 -20.33 8.18
C ALA A 107 -22.53 -20.31 7.12
N LYS A 108 -22.24 -19.82 5.91
CA LYS A 108 -23.15 -19.81 4.76
C LYS A 108 -22.63 -20.71 3.63
N ASP A 109 -21.61 -21.53 3.90
CA ASP A 109 -21.00 -22.43 2.91
C ASP A 109 -20.46 -21.70 1.66
N HIS A 110 -20.01 -20.45 1.82
CA HIS A 110 -19.38 -19.65 0.76
C HIS A 110 -17.85 -19.75 0.85
N ASP A 111 -17.28 -20.89 0.48
CA ASP A 111 -15.86 -21.21 0.74
C ASP A 111 -14.87 -20.37 -0.06
N GLU A 112 -15.18 -20.02 -1.30
CA GLU A 112 -14.34 -19.15 -2.15
C GLU A 112 -14.28 -17.75 -1.57
N VAL A 113 -15.43 -17.26 -1.06
CA VAL A 113 -15.52 -15.97 -0.38
C VAL A 113 -14.75 -16.02 0.94
N ALA A 114 -14.88 -17.11 1.71
CA ALA A 114 -14.15 -17.30 2.95
C ALA A 114 -12.63 -17.31 2.71
N THR A 115 -12.17 -17.96 1.64
CA THR A 115 -10.77 -18.01 1.22
C THR A 115 -10.24 -16.61 0.88
N PHE A 116 -10.94 -15.87 0.03
CA PHE A 116 -10.58 -14.49 -0.31
C PHE A 116 -10.52 -13.58 0.93
N LEU A 117 -11.47 -13.72 1.85
CA LEU A 117 -11.49 -12.95 3.09
C LEU A 117 -10.36 -13.36 4.04
N GLN A 118 -10.01 -14.64 4.08
CA GLN A 118 -8.90 -15.19 4.86
C GLN A 118 -7.57 -14.60 4.39
N ASP A 119 -7.31 -14.51 3.09
CA ASP A 119 -6.08 -13.90 2.57
C ASP A 119 -5.98 -12.43 2.96
N ARG A 120 -7.10 -11.70 2.89
CA ARG A 120 -7.16 -10.31 3.35
C ARG A 120 -6.92 -10.18 4.85
N LEU A 121 -7.41 -11.13 5.65
CA LEU A 121 -7.17 -11.18 7.07
C LEU A 121 -5.67 -11.41 7.36
N THR A 122 -5.06 -12.38 6.67
CA THR A 122 -3.63 -12.69 6.79
C THR A 122 -2.77 -11.46 6.47
N ARG A 123 -3.03 -10.78 5.35
CA ARG A 123 -2.31 -9.53 4.98
C ARG A 123 -2.42 -8.45 6.05
N ARG A 124 -3.59 -8.29 6.69
CA ARG A 124 -3.77 -7.31 7.77
C ARG A 124 -3.02 -7.69 9.04
N LYS A 125 -3.01 -8.98 9.41
CA LYS A 125 -2.24 -9.47 10.56
C LYS A 125 -0.75 -9.27 10.35
N GLN A 126 -0.25 -9.52 9.14
CA GLN A 126 1.16 -9.30 8.76
C GLN A 126 1.55 -7.81 8.73
N LEU A 127 0.61 -6.91 8.41
CA LEU A 127 0.89 -5.46 8.39
C LEU A 127 1.11 -4.87 9.80
N LYS A 128 0.40 -5.38 10.81
CA LYS A 128 0.44 -4.86 12.19
C LYS A 128 1.86 -4.80 12.78
N PRO A 129 2.68 -5.87 12.79
CA PRO A 129 4.03 -5.82 13.34
C PRO A 129 4.94 -4.81 12.60
N GLY A 130 4.80 -4.71 11.27
CA GLY A 130 5.55 -3.73 10.48
C GLY A 130 5.23 -2.28 10.88
N LEU A 131 3.94 -1.96 11.04
CA LEU A 131 3.51 -0.63 11.50
C LEU A 131 3.96 -0.33 12.94
N THR A 132 3.94 -1.33 13.83
CA THR A 132 4.44 -1.16 15.21
C THR A 132 5.93 -0.84 15.23
N ARG A 133 6.74 -1.54 14.43
CA ARG A 133 8.17 -1.26 14.30
C ARG A 133 8.42 0.14 13.76
N GLN A 134 7.77 0.50 12.65
CA GLN A 134 7.88 1.83 12.06
C GLN A 134 7.48 2.96 13.02
N ARG A 135 6.48 2.73 13.88
CA ARG A 135 6.11 3.68 14.94
C ARG A 135 7.26 3.90 15.93
N GLY A 136 7.96 2.84 16.31
CA GLY A 136 9.15 2.93 17.17
C GLY A 136 10.28 3.69 16.47
N ASP A 137 10.57 3.34 15.22
CA ASP A 137 11.63 3.97 14.43
C ASP A 137 11.36 5.48 14.24
N LEU A 138 10.10 5.87 13.97
CA LEU A 138 9.74 7.29 13.82
C LEU A 138 9.93 8.09 15.11
N LYS A 139 9.71 7.49 16.29
CA LYS A 139 9.98 8.17 17.57
C LYS A 139 11.48 8.44 17.74
N ALA A 140 12.33 7.49 17.38
CA ALA A 140 13.79 7.70 17.40
C ALA A 140 14.20 8.82 16.43
N VAL A 141 13.58 8.90 15.25
CA VAL A 141 13.80 10.02 14.31
C VAL A 141 13.28 11.34 14.87
N ALA A 142 12.13 11.34 15.56
CA ALA A 142 11.58 12.53 16.20
C ALA A 142 12.52 13.09 17.28
N GLU A 143 13.09 12.20 18.10
CA GLU A 143 14.07 12.55 19.13
C GLU A 143 15.35 13.13 18.50
N TRP A 144 15.89 12.48 17.47
CA TRP A 144 17.04 13.00 16.73
C TRP A 144 16.79 14.35 16.04
N CYS A 145 15.58 14.56 15.51
CA CYS A 145 15.20 15.85 14.96
C CYS A 145 15.18 16.95 16.04
N SER A 146 14.70 16.61 17.24
CA SER A 146 14.64 17.55 18.37
C SER A 146 16.04 17.97 18.84
N THR A 147 17.01 17.05 18.86
CA THR A 147 18.39 17.39 19.23
C THR A 147 19.06 18.29 18.19
N ARG A 148 18.84 18.05 16.89
CA ARG A 148 19.38 18.90 15.81
C ARG A 148 18.79 20.30 15.77
N ASP A 149 17.50 20.44 16.01
CA ASP A 149 16.86 21.76 16.03
C ASP A 149 17.38 22.62 17.19
N ASN A 150 17.72 21.98 18.33
CA ASN A 150 18.39 22.65 19.45
C ASN A 150 19.86 23.01 19.14
N SER A 151 20.61 22.13 18.45
CA SER A 151 21.99 22.44 18.06
C SER A 151 22.08 23.59 17.06
N LYS A 152 21.08 23.75 16.18
CA LYS A 152 20.99 24.84 15.18
C LYS A 152 20.60 26.20 15.77
N ALA A 153 20.25 26.25 17.05
CA ALA A 153 19.94 27.48 17.77
C ALA A 153 21.15 28.03 18.55
N GLY A 154 22.25 27.27 18.68
CA GLY A 154 23.42 27.63 19.47
C GLY A 154 24.63 28.12 18.68
N ASP A 155 24.56 28.06 17.35
CA ASP A 155 25.61 28.37 16.37
C ASP A 155 25.36 29.69 15.62
N GLY A 156 24.49 30.54 16.16
CA GLY A 156 24.13 31.86 15.62
C GLY A 156 24.15 33.00 16.65
N SER A 157 25.03 32.93 17.67
CA SER A 157 25.36 34.05 18.56
C SER A 157 26.79 34.52 18.33
#